data_AF-A0A2E6PFM5-F1
#
_entry.id   AF-A0A2E6PFM5-F1
#
_cell.length_a   1.000
_cell.length_b   1.000
_cell.length_c   1.000
_cell.angle_alpha   90.00
_cell.angle_beta   90.00
_cell.angle_gamma   90.00
#
_symmetry.space_group_name_H-M   'P 1'
#
loop_
_entity.id
_entity.type
_entity.pdbx_description
1 polymer ?
#
loop_
_entity_poly.entity_id
_entity_poly.type
_entity_poly.pdbx_seq_one_letter_code
_entity_poly.pdbx_strand_id
1 'polypeptide(L)'
;MNPNNLDTEEIEPNGDFYADKGLLDLEQLCARISKAGSLVPSLNTALQKSSKILHERYTRNVNISEIVHGRAWVVDKILCLVWQAQNWPDGND
;
A
#
# COMPACT_ATOMS: atom_id res chain seq x y z
N MET A 1 -43.12 3.63 -4.87
CA MET A 1 -41.67 3.83 -4.76
C MET A 1 -41.00 2.59 -5.33
N ASN A 2 -40.27 2.74 -6.43
CA ASN A 2 -39.56 1.65 -7.11
C ASN A 2 -38.14 1.56 -6.53
N PRO A 3 -37.69 0.43 -5.96
CA PRO A 3 -36.36 0.30 -5.35
C PRO A 3 -35.19 0.17 -6.35
N ASN A 4 -35.45 0.22 -7.66
CA ASN A 4 -34.43 0.02 -8.70
C ASN A 4 -33.64 1.28 -9.09
N ASN A 5 -33.07 2.00 -8.12
CA ASN A 5 -32.21 3.16 -8.43
C ASN A 5 -30.87 3.16 -7.70
N LEU A 6 -30.34 1.97 -7.40
CA LEU A 6 -28.89 1.82 -7.30
C LEU A 6 -28.36 1.54 -8.71
N ASP A 7 -28.37 2.57 -9.56
CA ASP A 7 -27.36 2.68 -10.61
C ASP A 7 -26.03 2.89 -9.89
N THR A 8 -25.50 1.81 -9.32
CA THR A 8 -24.08 1.74 -9.04
C THR A 8 -23.49 1.51 -10.41
N GLU A 9 -23.25 2.61 -11.14
CA GLU A 9 -22.18 2.58 -12.13
C GLU A 9 -20.97 2.08 -11.35
N GLU A 10 -20.62 0.81 -11.54
CA GLU A 10 -19.33 0.30 -11.17
C GLU A 10 -18.37 1.23 -11.89
N ILE A 11 -17.86 2.22 -11.15
CA ILE A 11 -16.74 3.02 -11.61
C ILE A 11 -15.63 2.00 -11.70
N GLU A 12 -15.52 1.37 -12.87
CA GLU A 12 -14.33 0.63 -13.23
C GLU A 12 -13.18 1.59 -12.91
N PRO A 13 -12.24 1.20 -12.03
CA PRO A 13 -11.11 2.05 -11.74
C PRO A 13 -10.28 2.14 -13.02
N ASN A 14 -10.63 3.11 -13.89
CA ASN A 14 -9.96 3.48 -15.13
C ASN A 14 -8.67 4.25 -14.82
N GLY A 15 -7.89 3.71 -13.90
CA GLY A 15 -6.58 4.21 -13.58
C GLY A 15 -5.75 3.00 -13.22
N ASP A 16 -4.86 2.61 -14.11
CA ASP A 16 -3.63 1.96 -13.72
C ASP A 16 -3.14 2.67 -12.45
N PHE A 17 -3.21 2.01 -11.29
CA PHE A 17 -2.75 2.61 -10.06
C PHE A 17 -1.22 2.61 -10.13
N TYR A 18 -0.67 3.66 -10.76
CA TYR A 18 0.75 3.83 -10.93
C TYR A 18 1.42 3.92 -9.57
N ALA A 19 2.56 3.25 -9.42
CA ALA A 19 3.32 3.25 -8.18
C ALA A 19 3.53 4.68 -7.66
N ASP A 20 2.89 5.00 -6.54
CA ASP A 20 2.95 6.34 -5.94
C ASP A 20 4.19 6.42 -5.04
N LYS A 21 5.31 6.89 -5.63
CA LYS A 21 6.58 7.12 -4.91
C LYS A 21 6.43 8.12 -3.76
N GLY A 22 5.45 9.02 -3.84
CA GLY A 22 5.11 9.95 -2.75
C GLY A 22 4.48 9.24 -1.56
N LEU A 23 3.73 8.16 -1.80
CA LEU A 23 3.09 7.34 -0.77
C LEU A 23 4.04 6.29 -0.18
N LEU A 24 4.79 5.58 -1.02
CA LEU A 24 5.79 4.60 -0.60
C LEU A 24 6.97 4.58 -1.57
N ASP A 25 8.14 5.00 -1.10
CA ASP A 25 9.38 4.92 -1.86
C ASP A 25 10.08 3.57 -1.60
N LEU A 26 9.85 2.61 -2.50
CA LEU A 26 10.40 1.26 -2.39
C LEU A 26 11.93 1.23 -2.47
N GLU A 27 12.55 2.07 -3.29
CA GLU A 27 14.01 2.13 -3.41
C GLU A 27 14.65 2.57 -2.09
N GLN A 28 14.13 3.66 -1.51
CA GLN A 28 14.60 4.15 -0.21
C GLN A 28 14.28 3.19 0.94
N LEU A 29 13.20 2.42 0.85
CA LEU A 29 12.83 1.43 1.85
C LEU A 29 13.78 0.23 1.80
N CYS A 30 14.03 -0.34 0.62
CA CYS A 30 14.97 -1.43 0.43
C CYS A 30 16.38 -1.03 0.88
N ALA A 31 16.87 0.15 0.48
CA ALA A 31 18.17 0.66 0.92
C ALA A 31 18.27 0.78 2.46
N ARG A 32 17.18 1.20 3.13
CA ARG A 32 17.13 1.27 4.59
C ARG A 32 17.16 -0.11 5.24
N ILE A 33 16.41 -1.06 4.71
CA ILE A 33 16.40 -2.45 5.20
C ILE A 33 17.79 -3.06 5.08
N SER A 34 18.45 -2.92 3.92
CA SER A 34 19.80 -3.41 3.69
C SER A 34 20.83 -2.78 4.62
N LYS A 35 20.69 -1.49 4.95
CA LYS A 35 21.62 -0.78 5.84
C LYS A 35 21.39 -1.09 7.33
N ALA A 36 20.13 -1.16 7.76
CA ALA A 36 19.78 -1.35 9.17
C ALA A 36 19.88 -2.82 9.62
N GLY A 37 19.83 -3.77 8.69
CA GLY A 37 19.80 -5.21 8.98
C GLY A 37 18.52 -5.68 9.69
N SER A 38 17.54 -4.79 9.89
CA SER A 38 16.26 -5.08 10.54
C SER A 38 15.08 -4.68 9.66
N LEU A 39 14.28 -5.70 9.31
CA LEU A 39 13.15 -5.60 8.40
C LEU A 39 11.95 -4.94 9.06
N VAL A 40 11.50 -5.49 10.19
CA VAL A 40 10.22 -5.12 10.84
C VAL A 40 10.14 -3.64 11.22
N PRO A 41 11.16 -3.03 11.87
CA PRO A 41 11.10 -1.60 12.22
C PRO A 41 11.01 -0.69 11.00
N SER A 42 11.75 -1.04 9.93
CA SER A 42 11.78 -0.30 8.67
C SER A 42 10.41 -0.34 7.97
N LEU A 43 9.80 -1.53 7.90
CA LEU A 43 8.47 -1.70 7.30
C LEU A 43 7.37 -1.01 8.10
N ASN A 44 7.39 -1.13 9.44
CA ASN A 44 6.40 -0.46 10.28
C ASN A 44 6.49 1.08 10.13
N THR A 45 7.70 1.62 10.12
CA THR A 45 7.91 3.06 9.89
C THR A 45 7.36 3.51 8.54
N ALA A 46 7.56 2.71 7.49
CA ALA A 46 7.00 2.98 6.17
C ALA A 46 5.46 2.98 6.20
N LEU A 47 4.85 1.97 6.81
CA LEU A 47 3.39 1.86 6.95
C LEU A 47 2.78 3.07 7.69
N GLN A 48 3.40 3.51 8.79
CA GLN A 48 2.95 4.68 9.55
C GLN A 48 3.07 5.97 8.74
N LYS A 49 4.18 6.14 8.01
CA LYS A 49 4.38 7.31 7.15
C LYS A 49 3.33 7.36 6.04
N SER A 50 3.10 6.25 5.34
CA SER A 50 2.10 6.17 4.28
C SER A 50 0.69 6.41 4.82
N SER A 51 0.37 5.87 6.01
CA SER A 51 -0.92 6.10 6.69
C SER A 51 -1.14 7.57 7.01
N LYS A 52 -0.10 8.28 7.47
CA LYS A 52 -0.17 9.73 7.71
C LYS A 52 -0.43 10.51 6.42
N ILE A 53 0.27 10.17 5.34
CA ILE A 53 0.08 10.82 4.02
C ILE A 53 -1.35 10.61 3.52
N LEU A 54 -1.88 9.40 3.62
CA LEU A 54 -3.27 9.10 3.23
C LEU A 54 -4.27 9.86 4.10
N HIS A 55 -4.00 9.99 5.40
CA HIS A 55 -4.83 10.81 6.29
C HIS A 55 -4.79 12.31 5.90
N GLU A 56 -3.62 12.84 5.53
CA GLU A 56 -3.51 14.21 5.01
C GLU A 56 -4.23 14.40 3.67
N ARG A 57 -4.26 13.38 2.80
CA ARG A 57 -5.07 13.41 1.57
C ARG A 57 -6.56 13.42 1.89
N TYR A 58 -6.99 12.61 2.86
CA TYR A 58 -8.36 12.60 3.36
C TYR A 58 -8.80 13.97 3.87
N THR A 59 -7.98 14.64 4.70
CA THR A 59 -8.33 15.97 5.24
C THR A 59 -8.38 17.06 4.17
N ARG A 60 -7.75 16.84 3.00
CA ARG A 60 -7.84 17.73 1.83
C ARG A 60 -8.99 17.37 0.87
N ASN A 61 -9.90 16.49 1.29
CA ASN A 61 -11.07 16.07 0.51
C ASN A 61 -10.71 15.38 -0.82
N VAL A 62 -9.57 14.70 -0.88
CA VAL A 62 -9.19 13.82 -2.00
C VAL A 62 -10.18 12.65 -2.09
N ASN A 63 -10.40 12.14 -3.30
CA ASN A 63 -11.31 11.03 -3.56
C ASN A 63 -11.04 9.82 -2.64
N ILE A 64 -12.08 9.36 -1.94
CA ILE A 64 -11.95 8.26 -0.97
C ILE A 64 -11.50 6.95 -1.63
N SER A 65 -11.90 6.68 -2.87
CA SER A 65 -11.48 5.51 -3.62
C SER A 65 -9.96 5.52 -3.83
N GLU A 66 -9.35 6.66 -4.16
CA GLU A 66 -7.89 6.77 -4.30
C GLU A 66 -7.17 6.48 -2.97
N ILE A 67 -7.75 6.90 -1.85
CA ILE A 67 -7.19 6.67 -0.52
C ILE A 67 -7.25 5.18 -0.16
N VAL A 68 -8.36 4.51 -0.45
CA VAL A 68 -8.54 3.07 -0.20
C VAL A 68 -7.58 2.26 -1.07
N HIS A 69 -7.52 2.56 -2.37
CA HIS A 69 -6.58 1.89 -3.30
C HIS A 69 -5.13 2.12 -2.88
N GLY A 70 -4.76 3.35 -2.50
CA GLY A 70 -3.43 3.65 -1.98
C GLY A 70 -3.08 2.85 -0.74
N ARG A 71 -4.02 2.69 0.20
CA ARG A 71 -3.81 1.85 1.39
C ARG A 71 -3.60 0.38 1.01
N ALA A 72 -4.44 -0.17 0.13
CA ALA A 72 -4.33 -1.54 -0.32
C ALA A 72 -2.97 -1.79 -1.00
N TRP A 73 -2.55 -0.88 -1.86
CA TRP A 73 -1.27 -0.94 -2.54
C TRP A 73 -0.07 -0.91 -1.58
N VAL A 74 -0.08 -0.04 -0.57
CA VAL A 74 0.99 0.00 0.44
C VAL A 74 1.11 -1.33 1.20
N VAL A 75 -0.03 -1.89 1.63
CA VAL A 75 -0.06 -3.17 2.35
C VAL A 75 0.44 -4.30 1.46
N ASP A 76 -0.01 -4.36 0.20
CA ASP A 76 0.46 -5.33 -0.79
C ASP A 76 1.99 -5.32 -0.91
N LYS A 77 2.59 -4.14 -1.14
CA LYS A 77 4.06 -4.04 -1.29
C LYS A 77 4.83 -4.39 -0.03
N ILE A 78 4.32 -4.03 1.16
CA ILE A 78 4.93 -4.44 2.42
C ILE A 78 4.89 -5.96 2.57
N LEU A 79 3.76 -6.60 2.27
CA LEU A 79 3.65 -8.06 2.34
C LEU A 79 4.58 -8.74 1.34
N CYS A 80 4.71 -8.23 0.12
CA CYS A 80 5.70 -8.74 -0.84
C CYS A 80 7.13 -8.69 -0.29
N LEU A 81 7.52 -7.59 0.35
CA LEU A 81 8.86 -7.44 0.94
C LEU A 81 9.08 -8.42 2.10
N VAL A 82 8.07 -8.62 2.95
CA VAL A 82 8.12 -9.62 4.03
C VAL A 82 8.26 -11.02 3.44
N TRP A 83 7.45 -11.35 2.44
CA TRP A 83 7.46 -12.64 1.76
C TRP A 83 8.83 -12.97 1.15
N GLN A 84 9.47 -11.99 0.51
CA GLN A 84 10.80 -12.13 -0.08
C GLN A 84 11.92 -12.27 0.95
N ALA A 85 11.78 -11.63 2.11
CA ALA A 85 12.77 -11.67 3.18
C ALA A 85 12.65 -12.92 4.06
N GLN A 86 11.54 -13.65 3.98
CA GLN A 86 11.30 -14.86 4.75
C GLN A 86 12.22 -15.99 4.25
N ASN A 87 12.94 -16.62 5.17
CA ASN A 87 13.70 -17.83 4.87
C ASN A 87 12.75 -19.02 4.88
N TRP A 88 12.26 -19.41 3.70
CA TRP A 88 11.45 -20.60 3.54
C TRP A 88 12.35 -21.84 3.62
N PRO A 89 11.92 -22.92 4.29
CA PRO A 89 12.64 -24.18 4.21
C PRO A 89 12.62 -24.63 2.75
N ASP A 90 13.80 -24.89 2.18
CA ASP A 90 13.89 -25.62 0.93
C ASP A 90 13.28 -26.99 1.20
N GLY A 91 12.31 -27.41 0.39
CA GLY A 91 11.44 -28.57 0.61
C GLY A 91 12.14 -29.93 0.51
N ASN A 92 13.32 -30.07 1.10
CA ASN A 92 14.18 -31.24 1.09
C ASN A 92 14.48 -31.76 2.51
N ASP A 93 13.59 -31.49 3.47
CA ASP A 93 13.48 -32.23 4.73
C ASP A 93 12.83 -33.60 4.52
#